data_AF-A0A924XS36-F1
#
_entry.id   AF-A0A924XS36-F1
#
_cell.length_a   1.000
_cell.length_b   1.000
_cell.length_c   1.000
_cell.angle_alpha   90.00
_cell.angle_beta   90.00
_cell.angle_gamma   90.00
#
_symmetry.space_group_name_H-M   'P 1'
#
loop_
_entity.id
_entity.type
_entity.pdbx_description
1 polymer ?
#
loop_
_entity_poly.entity_id
_entity_poly.type
_entity_poly.pdbx_seq_one_letter_code
_entity_poly.pdbx_strand_id
1 'polypeptide(L)'
;MAALPPLREVIARHGLDARKKLGQHFLLDANLTGRIARQAGDLVGRHVVEVGPGPGGLTRALLETGARVIAVEKDERFRPLLDEL
;
A
#
# COMPACT_ATOMS: atom_id res chain seq x y z
N MET A 1 -8.45 -13.17 8.24
CA MET A 1 -8.80 -11.80 7.80
C MET A 1 -9.69 -11.92 6.57
N ALA A 2 -10.74 -11.12 6.47
CA ALA A 2 -11.53 -11.07 5.24
C ALA A 2 -10.62 -10.63 4.08
N ALA A 3 -10.81 -11.20 2.88
CA ALA A 3 -10.04 -10.82 1.72
C ALA A 3 -10.31 -9.34 1.39
N LEU A 4 -9.26 -8.51 1.34
CA LEU A 4 -9.40 -7.11 0.93
C LEU A 4 -9.84 -7.05 -0.54
N PRO A 5 -10.74 -6.12 -0.90
CA PRO A 5 -11.13 -5.92 -2.30
C PRO A 5 -9.92 -5.56 -3.17
N PRO A 6 -9.95 -5.87 -4.48
CA PRO A 6 -8.87 -5.51 -5.40
C PRO A 6 -8.56 -4.01 -5.36
N LEU A 7 -7.27 -3.64 -5.42
CA LEU A 7 -6.84 -2.24 -5.27
C LEU A 7 -7.53 -1.28 -6.24
N ARG A 8 -7.75 -1.72 -7.48
CA ARG A 8 -8.48 -0.97 -8.52
C ARG A 8 -9.88 -0.57 -8.10
N GLU A 9 -10.58 -1.43 -7.35
CA GLU A 9 -11.95 -1.20 -6.91
C GLU A 9 -11.97 -0.17 -5.81
N VAL A 10 -11.03 -0.27 -4.86
CA VAL A 10 -10.89 0.69 -3.78
C VAL A 10 -10.52 2.08 -4.33
N ILE A 11 -9.54 2.15 -5.23
CA ILE A 11 -9.16 3.39 -5.93
C ILE A 11 -10.39 4.03 -6.60
N ALA A 12 -11.18 3.24 -7.34
CA ALA A 12 -12.39 3.73 -8.01
C ALA A 12 -13.45 4.22 -7.02
N ARG A 13 -13.68 3.49 -5.93
CA ARG A 13 -14.65 3.82 -4.88
C ARG A 13 -14.34 5.16 -4.21
N HIS A 14 -13.06 5.47 -3.98
CA HIS A 14 -12.63 6.74 -3.40
C HIS A 14 -12.39 7.84 -4.45
N GLY A 15 -12.64 7.58 -5.74
CA GLY A 15 -12.44 8.55 -6.81
C GLY A 15 -10.99 9.01 -6.94
N LEU A 16 -10.03 8.12 -6.67
CA LEU A 16 -8.61 8.44 -6.62
C LEU A 16 -7.94 8.24 -7.98
N ASP A 17 -7.06 9.17 -8.32
CA ASP A 17 -6.29 9.20 -9.56
C ASP A 17 -4.83 9.56 -9.30
N ALA A 18 -3.96 9.10 -10.20
CA ALA A 18 -2.53 9.41 -10.15
C ALA A 18 -2.28 10.85 -10.60
N ARG A 19 -1.67 11.66 -9.74
CA ARG A 19 -1.26 13.02 -10.06
C ARG A 19 0.19 13.06 -10.52
N LYS A 20 0.41 13.37 -11.80
CA LYS A 20 1.77 13.56 -12.38
C LYS A 20 2.62 14.57 -11.60
N LYS A 21 2.02 15.66 -11.11
CA LYS A 21 2.72 16.68 -10.29
C LYS A 21 3.26 16.17 -8.95
N LEU A 22 2.79 15.02 -8.48
CA LEU A 22 3.27 14.35 -7.27
C LEU A 22 4.15 13.12 -7.59
N GLY A 23 4.45 12.85 -8.87
CA GLY A 23 5.25 11.69 -9.28
C GLY A 23 4.58 10.35 -8.98
N GLN A 24 3.25 10.31 -8.88
CA GLN A 24 2.52 9.10 -8.48
C GLN A 24 2.48 8.05 -9.61
N HIS A 25 3.05 6.88 -9.35
CA HIS A 25 2.95 5.67 -10.18
C HIS A 25 2.57 4.48 -9.30
N PHE A 26 1.35 3.96 -9.47
CA PHE A 26 0.83 2.94 -8.56
C PHE A 26 1.21 1.52 -9.00
N LEU A 27 1.68 0.72 -8.04
CA LEU A 27 1.86 -0.72 -8.20
C LEU A 27 0.51 -1.42 -7.96
N LEU A 28 -0.14 -1.86 -9.05
CA LEU A 28 -1.43 -2.55 -8.98
C LEU A 28 -1.31 -4.08 -9.04
N ASP A 29 -0.14 -4.60 -9.37
CA ASP A 29 0.12 -6.04 -9.42
C ASP A 29 0.55 -6.57 -8.05
N ALA A 30 -0.33 -7.35 -7.42
CA ALA A 30 -0.09 -7.97 -6.12
C ALA A 30 1.10 -8.96 -6.13
N ASN A 31 1.40 -9.59 -7.27
CA ASN A 31 2.56 -10.48 -7.37
C ASN A 31 3.86 -9.67 -7.30
N LEU A 32 3.89 -8.48 -7.91
CA LEU A 32 5.03 -7.59 -7.86
C LEU A 32 5.25 -7.05 -6.44
N THR A 33 4.21 -6.55 -5.79
CA THR A 33 4.33 -6.00 -4.42
C THR A 33 4.68 -7.10 -3.41
N GLY A 34 4.11 -8.30 -3.55
CA GLY A 34 4.50 -9.47 -2.75
C GLY A 34 5.93 -9.95 -3.00
N ARG A 35 6.49 -9.77 -4.21
CA ARG A 35 7.92 -10.01 -4.47
C ARG A 35 8.81 -8.97 -3.81
N ILE A 36 8.43 -7.69 -3.88
CA ILE A 36 9.17 -6.59 -3.23
C ILE A 36 9.23 -6.82 -1.71
N ALA A 37 8.09 -7.11 -1.08
CA ALA A 37 8.02 -7.37 0.36
C ALA A 37 8.91 -8.55 0.78
N ARG A 38 8.91 -9.65 0.01
CA ARG A 38 9.78 -10.81 0.27
C ARG A 38 11.27 -10.50 0.09
N GLN A 39 11.63 -9.62 -0.84
CA GLN A 39 13.04 -9.22 -1.05
C GLN A 39 13.60 -8.41 0.12
N ALA A 40 12.75 -7.80 0.95
CA ALA A 40 13.18 -7.11 2.16
C ALA A 40 13.62 -8.07 3.29
N GLY A 41 13.46 -9.38 3.11
CA GLY A 41 13.86 -10.42 4.07
C GLY A 41 12.75 -10.82 5.03
N ASP A 42 13.13 -11.40 6.17
CA ASP A 42 12.18 -11.72 7.25
C ASP A 42 11.75 -10.45 7.98
N LEU A 43 10.46 -10.13 7.84
CA LEU A 43 9.85 -8.93 8.41
C LEU A 43 8.90 -9.23 9.58
N VAL A 44 8.78 -10.49 10.00
CA VAL A 44 7.87 -10.87 11.09
C VAL A 44 8.19 -10.09 12.36
N GLY A 45 7.22 -9.32 12.85
CA GLY A 45 7.36 -8.49 14.05
C GLY A 45 8.28 -7.26 13.89
N ARG A 46 8.85 -7.01 12.71
CA ARG A 46 9.70 -5.86 12.45
C ARG A 46 8.88 -4.60 12.21
N HIS A 47 9.47 -3.45 12.53
CA HIS A 47 8.92 -2.16 12.19
C HIS A 47 9.42 -1.75 10.80
N VAL A 48 8.49 -1.46 9.89
CA VAL A 48 8.77 -1.01 8.51
C VAL A 48 8.23 0.40 8.34
N VAL A 49 9.03 1.28 7.76
CA VAL A 49 8.58 2.61 7.34
C VAL A 49 8.39 2.60 5.83
N GLU A 50 7.16 2.84 5.38
CA GLU A 50 6.82 2.97 3.97
C GLU A 50 6.63 4.45 3.63
N VAL A 51 7.34 4.93 2.62
CA VAL A 51 7.23 6.32 2.13
C VAL A 51 6.45 6.31 0.83
N GLY A 52 5.35 7.08 0.78
CA GLY A 52 4.47 7.17 -0.38
C GLY A 52 3.68 5.87 -0.63
N PRO A 53 2.86 5.40 0.34
CA PRO A 53 2.05 4.19 0.17
C PRO A 53 1.04 4.32 -0.98
N GLY A 54 0.62 5.55 -1.34
CA GLY A 54 -0.42 5.80 -2.33
C GLY A 54 -1.68 4.96 -2.04
N PRO A 55 -2.15 4.13 -2.98
CA PRO A 55 -3.33 3.30 -2.78
C PRO A 55 -3.08 2.06 -1.89
N GLY A 56 -1.90 1.89 -1.28
CA GLY A 56 -1.63 0.84 -0.32
C GLY A 56 -1.27 -0.53 -0.92
N GLY A 57 -0.85 -0.58 -2.18
CA GLY A 57 -0.53 -1.84 -2.87
C GLY A 57 0.66 -2.57 -2.24
N LEU A 58 1.72 -1.84 -1.87
CA LEU A 58 2.86 -2.41 -1.15
C LEU A 58 2.59 -2.51 0.36
N THR A 59 1.88 -1.54 0.95
CA THR A 59 1.42 -1.59 2.35
C THR A 59 0.74 -2.92 2.69
N ARG A 60 -0.21 -3.37 1.86
CA ARG A 60 -0.89 -4.67 2.04
C ARG A 60 0.09 -5.84 2.05
N ALA A 61 0.99 -5.88 1.07
CA ALA A 61 1.99 -6.94 0.97
C ALA A 61 2.95 -6.94 2.17
N LEU A 62 3.33 -5.76 2.69
CA LEU A 62 4.15 -5.64 3.89
C LEU A 62 3.40 -6.12 5.14
N LEU A 63 2.13 -5.74 5.32
CA LEU A 63 1.29 -6.21 6.42
C LEU A 63 1.13 -7.74 6.42
N GLU A 64 0.96 -8.35 5.23
CA GLU A 64 0.87 -9.81 5.07
C GLU A 64 2.14 -10.55 5.51
N THR A 65 3.31 -9.89 5.55
CA THR A 65 4.54 -10.48 6.09
C THR A 65 4.58 -10.56 7.62
N GLY A 66 3.60 -9.96 8.32
CA GLY A 66 3.62 -9.82 9.78
C GLY A 66 4.43 -8.63 10.28
N ALA A 67 4.78 -7.69 9.40
CA ALA A 67 5.43 -6.44 9.75
C ALA A 67 4.45 -5.48 10.44
N ARG A 68 4.99 -4.59 11.27
CA ARG A 68 4.31 -3.39 11.77
C ARG A 68 4.69 -2.22 10.87
N VAL A 69 3.74 -1.73 10.08
CA VAL A 69 4.03 -0.71 9.06
C VAL A 69 3.64 0.69 9.57
N ILE A 70 4.56 1.64 9.44
CA ILE A 70 4.30 3.08 9.54
C ILE A 70 4.36 3.63 8.13
N ALA A 71 3.23 4.11 7.62
CA ALA A 71 3.14 4.70 6.30
C ALA A 71 3.16 6.22 6.37
N VAL A 72 3.97 6.86 5.51
CA VAL A 72 4.08 8.32 5.40
C VAL A 72 3.59 8.73 4.02
N GLU A 73 2.40 9.34 3.96
CA GLU A 73 1.76 9.80 2.74
C GLU A 73 1.58 11.33 2.75
N LYS A 74 1.92 11.98 1.64
CA LYS A 74 1.79 13.42 1.47
C LYS A 74 0.42 13.82 0.93
N ASP A 75 -0.18 12.98 0.09
CA ASP A 75 -1.46 13.25 -0.53
C ASP A 75 -2.61 12.75 0.37
N GLU A 76 -3.17 13.66 1.15
CA GLU A 76 -4.24 13.39 2.15
C GLU A 76 -5.46 12.67 1.57
N ARG A 77 -5.67 12.72 0.25
CA ARG A 77 -6.76 12.01 -0.43
C ARG A 77 -6.69 10.49 -0.23
N PHE A 78 -5.50 9.92 -0.01
CA PHE A 78 -5.34 8.49 0.24
C PHE A 78 -5.65 8.09 1.68
N ARG A 79 -5.74 9.03 2.62
CA ARG A 79 -5.98 8.73 4.04
C ARG A 79 -7.22 7.87 4.29
N PRO A 80 -8.41 8.19 3.74
CA PRO A 80 -9.61 7.37 3.97
C PRO A 80 -9.43 5.92 3.51
N LEU A 81 -8.69 5.69 2.41
CA LEU A 81 -8.39 4.36 1.91
C LEU A 81 -7.41 3.62 2.83
N LEU A 82 -6.37 4.30 3.30
CA LEU A 82 -5.33 3.72 4.14
C LEU A 82 -5.82 3.39 5.54
N ASP A 83 -6.79 4.14 6.07
CA ASP A 83 -7.44 3.88 7.36
C ASP A 83 -8.29 2.58 7.35
N GLU A 84 -8.57 1.99 6.18
CA GLU A 84 -9.28 0.71 6.03
C GLU A 84 -8.37 -0.55 6.08
N LEU A 85 -7.04 -0.37 6.15
CA LEU A 85 -6.04 -1.45 6.15
C LEU A 85 -5.72 -1.97 7.56
#